data_AF-A0A969WQZ5-F1
#
_entry.id   AF-A0A969WQZ5-F1
#
_cell.length_a   1.000
_cell.length_b   1.000
_cell.length_c   1.000
_cell.angle_alpha   90.00
_cell.angle_beta   90.00
_cell.angle_gamma   90.00
#
_symmetry.space_group_name_H-M   'P 1'
#
loop_
_entity.id
_entity.type
_entity.pdbx_description
1 polymer ?
#
loop_
_entity_poly.entity_id
_entity_poly.type
_entity_poly.pdbx_seq_one_letter_code
_entity_poly.pdbx_strand_id
1 'polypeptide(L)' 'MNNVCVFCEIEDGKIADVSLELLSKGRELANTLNCELDALVIGFNIT' A
#
# COMPACT_ATOMS: atom_id res chain seq x y z
N MET A 1 -13.27 8.34 10.53
CA MET A 1 -12.50 7.09 10.63
C MET A 1 -11.32 7.28 9.69
N ASN A 2 -10.10 7.34 10.22
CA ASN A 2 -8.91 7.72 9.45
C ASN A 2 -7.96 6.53 9.46
N ASN A 3 -7.64 6.00 8.28
CA ASN A 3 -6.71 4.89 8.10
C ASN A 3 -5.44 5.39 7.40
N VAL A 4 -4.36 4.62 7.50
CA VAL A 4 -3.20 4.83 6.64
C VAL A 4 -3.51 4.19 5.29
N CYS A 5 -3.40 4.95 4.21
CA CYS A 5 -3.59 4.41 2.86
C CYS A 5 -2.27 4.45 2.09
N VAL A 6 -1.93 3.35 1.42
CA VAL A 6 -0.79 3.27 0.51
C VAL A 6 -1.31 3.06 -0.91
N PHE A 7 -0.90 3.93 -1.83
CA PHE A 7 -1.09 3.71 -3.26
C PHE A 7 0.03 2.81 -3.77
N CYS A 8 -0.35 1.69 -4.37
CA CYS A 8 0.56 0.72 -4.94
C CYS A 8 0.74 1.01 -6.43
N GLU A 9 1.91 1.50 -6.79
CA GLU A 9 2.34 1.68 -8.17
C GLU A 9 2.50 0.32 -8.87
N ILE A 10 2.10 0.28 -10.14
CA ILE A 10 2.23 -0.88 -11.00
C ILE A 10 3.27 -0.59 -12.07
N GLU A 11 4.27 -1.47 -12.17
CA GLU A 11 5.33 -1.47 -13.18
C GLU A 11 5.35 -2.85 -13.86
N ASP A 12 5.31 -2.89 -15.20
CA ASP A 12 5.27 -4.13 -15.99
C ASP A 12 4.20 -5.17 -15.53
N GLY A 13 3.04 -4.66 -15.10
CA GLY A 13 1.90 -5.48 -14.66
C GLY A 13 2.04 -6.06 -13.25
N LYS A 14 3.08 -5.69 -12.51
CA LYS A 14 3.35 -6.12 -11.14
C LYS A 14 3.41 -4.92 -10.20
N ILE A 15 3.20 -5.16 -8.91
CA ILE A 15 3.40 -4.13 -7.88
C ILE A 15 4.88 -3.79 -7.82
N ALA A 16 5.21 -2.50 -7.91
CA ALA A 16 6.58 -2.02 -7.77
C ALA A 16 7.12 -2.28 -6.35
N ASP A 17 8.39 -2.68 -6.22
CA ASP A 17 9.00 -3.03 -4.93
C ASP A 17 8.89 -1.90 -3.90
N VAL A 18 9.00 -0.64 -4.33
CA VAL A 18 8.82 0.53 -3.46
C VAL A 18 7.44 0.56 -2.80
N SER A 19 6.40 0.08 -3.47
CA SER A 19 5.06 0.00 -2.91
C SER A 19 4.98 -1.05 -1.80
N LEU A 20 5.72 -2.15 -1.92
CA LEU A 20 5.83 -3.19 -0.88
C LEU A 20 6.58 -2.68 0.36
N GLU A 21 7.64 -1.89 0.15
CA GLU A 21 8.36 -1.20 1.22
C GLU A 21 7.45 -0.19 1.94
N LEU A 22 6.67 0.58 1.19
CA LEU A 22 5.68 1.52 1.74
C LEU A 22 4.56 0.81 2.50
N LEU A 23 4.10 -0.37 2.07
CA LEU A 23 3.14 -1.17 2.83
C LEU A 23 3.72 -1.62 4.18
N SER A 24 5.00 -1.97 4.21
CA SER A 24 5.70 -2.34 5.44
C SER A 24 5.76 -1.15 6.41
N LYS A 25 6.15 0.02 5.93
CA LYS A 25 6.16 1.26 6.73
C LYS A 25 4.78 1.78 7.08
N GLY A 26 3.81 1.63 6.18
CA GLY A 26 2.41 1.94 6.41
C GLY A 26 1.84 1.08 7.55
N ARG A 27 2.23 -0.20 7.64
CA ARG A 27 1.78 -1.08 8.73
C ARG A 27 2.38 -0.67 10.08
N GLU A 28 3.68 -0.33 10.13
CA GLU A 28 4.31 0.23 11.33
C GLU A 28 3.57 1.49 11.82
N LEU A 29 3.23 2.39 10.89
CA LEU A 29 2.51 3.62 11.19
C LEU A 29 1.07 3.36 11.65
N ALA A 30 0.32 2.49 10.95
CA ALA A 30 -1.05 2.14 11.29
C ALA A 30 -1.16 1.52 12.69
N ASN A 31 -0.21 0.64 13.05
CA ASN A 31 -0.10 0.08 14.40
C ASN A 31 0.14 1.18 15.45
N THR A 32 1.00 2.16 15.14
CA THR A 32 1.31 3.29 16.04
C THR A 32 0.09 4.19 16.25
N LEU A 33 -0.70 4.40 15.21
CA LEU A 33 -1.90 5.23 15.22
C LEU A 33 -3.16 4.47 15.68
N ASN A 34 -3.05 3.17 15.95
CA ASN A 34 -4.15 2.28 16.28
C ASN A 34 -5.30 2.36 15.25
N CYS A 35 -4.94 2.33 13.98
CA CYS A 35 -5.86 2.30 12.83
C CYS A 35 -5.48 1.19 11.84
N GLU A 36 -6.30 1.01 10.80
CA GLU A 36 -6.02 0.04 9.75
C GLU A 36 -5.08 0.61 8.67
N LEU A 37 -4.51 -0.31 7.88
CA LEU A 37 -3.75 -0.02 6.66
C LEU A 37 -4.58 -0.47 5.45
N ASP A 38 -4.92 0.48 4.60
CA ASP A 38 -5.59 0.23 3.32
C ASP A 38 -4.59 0.33 2.16
N ALA A 39 -4.72 -0.57 1.17
CA ALA A 39 -3.91 -0.57 -0.03
C ALA A 39 -4.80 -0.28 -1.26
N LEU A 40 -4.39 0.70 -2.06
CA LEU A 40 -5.07 1.05 -3.31
C LEU A 40 -4.19 0.67 -4.50
N VAL A 41 -4.69 -0.23 -5.33
CA VAL A 41 -4.05 -0.65 -6.58
C VAL A 41 -4.92 -0.20 -7.75
N ILE A 42 -4.32 0.48 -8.74
CA ILE A 42 -5.02 0.90 -9.96
C ILE A 42 -4.20 0.45 -11.17
N GLY A 43 -4.84 -0.32 -12.06
CA GLY A 43 -4.20 -0.82 -13.27
C GLY A 43 -5.12 -1.74 -14.08
N PHE A 44 -4.65 -2.19 -15.24
CA PHE A 44 -5.36 -3.11 -16.13
C PHE A 44 -4.59 -4.43 -16.22
N ASN A 45 -5.27 -5.56 -15.96
CA ASN A 45 -4.70 -6.91 -16.01
C ASN A 45 -3.43 -7.08 -15.13
N ILE A 46 -3.57 -6.68 -13.87
CA ILE A 46 -2.52 -6.70 -12.84
C ILE A 46 -2.43 -8.12 -12.25
N THR A 47 -1.22 -8.60 -11.95
CA THR A 47 -0.98 -9.92 -11.33
C THR A 47 -0.25 -9.80 -9.99
#